data_AF-A0AAU1S8X5-F1
#
_entry.id   AF-A0AAU1S8X5-F1
#
_cell.length_a   1.000
_cell.length_b   1.000
_cell.length_c   1.000
_cell.angle_alpha   90.00
_cell.angle_beta   90.00
_cell.angle_gamma   90.00
#
_symmetry.space_group_name_H-M   'P 1'
#
loop_
_entity.id
_entity.type
_entity.pdbx_description
1 polymer ?
#
loop_
_entity_poly.entity_id
_entity_poly.type
_entity_poly.pdbx_seq_one_letter_code
_entity_poly.pdbx_strand_id
1 'polypeptide(L)'
;MPTPADYLALAHAERGSVVLQRLAQCRYPFAWQVLAANPYTPPVALQELSTTRDGVWNDNKLLRLLAEHPGANPVVLRAVRDAVAAKLEEGERPYAAVLALVDRLELEVDEVRKLGTLRGASARLRHVLNLRLSVRI
;
A
#
# COMPACT_ATOMS: atom_id res chain seq x y z
N MET A 1 26.79 15.31 5.66
CA MET A 1 25.49 14.69 6.01
C MET A 1 24.77 14.36 4.72
N PRO A 2 24.15 13.18 4.59
CA PRO A 2 23.32 12.87 3.43
C PRO A 2 22.11 13.81 3.37
N THR A 3 21.81 14.31 2.18
CA THR A 3 20.68 15.17 1.88
C THR A 3 19.42 14.34 1.58
N PRO A 4 18.21 14.93 1.64
CA PRO A 4 16.98 14.28 1.18
C PRO A 4 17.09 13.67 -0.23
N ALA A 5 17.83 14.30 -1.14
CA ALA A 5 18.06 13.81 -2.49
C ALA A 5 18.94 12.55 -2.50
N ASP A 6 19.94 12.47 -1.62
CA ASP A 6 20.81 11.29 -1.49
C ASP A 6 20.02 10.07 -1.02
N TYR A 7 19.08 10.27 -0.08
CA TYR A 7 18.17 9.20 0.36
C TYR A 7 17.24 8.72 -0.74
N LEU A 8 16.77 9.63 -1.59
CA LEU A 8 15.90 9.30 -2.72
C LEU A 8 16.66 8.49 -3.77
N ALA A 9 17.85 8.95 -4.16
CA ALA A 9 18.71 8.25 -5.11
C ALA A 9 19.07 6.85 -4.61
N LEU A 10 19.41 6.73 -3.31
CA LEU A 10 19.71 5.45 -2.69
C LEU A 10 18.50 4.52 -2.69
N ALA A 11 17.32 4.97 -2.25
CA ALA A 11 16.10 4.16 -2.25
C ALA A 11 15.73 3.65 -3.65
N HIS A 12 16.07 4.38 -4.70
CA HIS A 12 15.79 4.01 -6.08
C HIS A 12 16.78 2.98 -6.64
N ALA A 13 18.08 3.17 -6.40
CA ALA A 13 19.13 2.34 -6.98
C ALA A 13 19.45 1.08 -6.17
N GLU A 14 19.14 1.10 -4.87
CA GLU A 14 19.53 0.05 -3.94
C GLU A 14 18.75 -1.25 -4.16
N ARG A 15 19.46 -2.37 -4.00
CA ARG A 15 18.93 -3.72 -4.10
C ARG A 15 19.17 -4.55 -2.83
N GLY A 16 20.01 -4.05 -1.92
CA GLY A 16 20.33 -4.67 -0.65
C GLY A 16 19.17 -4.55 0.35
N SER A 17 18.61 -5.69 0.75
CA SER A 17 17.48 -5.77 1.66
C SER A 17 17.71 -5.05 3.00
N VAL A 18 18.93 -5.14 3.57
CA VAL A 18 19.30 -4.49 4.84
C VAL A 18 19.27 -2.97 4.72
N VAL A 19 19.77 -2.42 3.61
CA VAL A 19 19.80 -0.96 3.39
C VAL A 19 18.38 -0.44 3.15
N LEU A 20 17.59 -1.14 2.33
CA LEU A 20 16.19 -0.80 2.08
C LEU A 20 15.34 -0.86 3.35
N GLN A 21 15.54 -1.85 4.21
CA GLN A 21 14.88 -1.93 5.52
C GLN A 21 15.27 -0.75 6.41
N ARG A 22 16.56 -0.39 6.47
CA ARG A 22 16.99 0.77 7.25
C ARG A 22 16.40 2.08 6.73
N LEU A 23 16.23 2.21 5.42
CA LEU A 23 15.58 3.36 4.79
C LEU A 23 14.09 3.46 5.11
N ALA A 24 13.39 2.34 5.33
CA ALA A 24 11.98 2.34 5.74
C ALA A 24 11.77 3.02 7.11
N GLN A 25 12.81 3.01 7.95
CA GLN A 25 12.80 3.67 9.27
C GLN A 25 13.03 5.19 9.18
N CYS A 26 13.46 5.72 8.03
CA CYS A 26 13.63 7.15 7.85
C CYS A 26 12.27 7.84 7.79
N ARG A 27 12.14 9.04 8.39
CA ARG A 27 10.85 9.76 8.51
C ARG A 27 10.52 10.63 7.30
N TYR A 28 10.89 10.19 6.10
CA TYR A 28 10.74 10.96 4.87
C TYR A 28 9.66 10.34 3.97
N PRO A 29 8.48 10.98 3.79
CA PRO A 29 7.37 10.42 3.03
C PRO A 29 7.71 10.11 1.56
N PHE A 30 8.56 10.94 0.94
CA PHE A 30 9.04 10.69 -0.42
C PHE A 30 9.90 9.42 -0.50
N ALA A 31 10.69 9.11 0.53
CA ALA A 31 11.51 7.90 0.57
C ALA A 31 10.63 6.65 0.68
N TRP A 32 9.55 6.70 1.48
CA TRP A 32 8.59 5.60 1.59
C TRP A 32 7.94 5.25 0.26
N GLN A 33 7.58 6.26 -0.54
CA GLN A 33 7.01 6.04 -1.87
C GLN A 33 8.02 5.39 -2.83
N VAL A 34 9.29 5.82 -2.78
CA VAL A 34 10.33 5.19 -3.62
C VAL A 34 10.60 3.75 -3.18
N LEU A 35 10.65 3.49 -1.87
CA LEU A 35 10.79 2.13 -1.34
C LEU A 35 9.60 1.24 -1.73
N ALA A 36 8.37 1.74 -1.62
CA ALA A 36 7.17 1.03 -2.05
C ALA A 36 7.05 0.87 -3.57
N ALA A 37 7.89 1.54 -4.37
CA ALA A 37 7.99 1.33 -5.81
C ALA A 37 9.20 0.46 -6.20
N ASN A 38 10.17 0.28 -5.31
CA ASN A 38 11.38 -0.48 -5.58
C ASN A 38 11.09 -2.00 -5.43
N PRO A 39 11.15 -2.80 -6.52
CA PRO A 39 10.78 -4.20 -6.50
C PRO A 39 11.65 -5.08 -5.58
N TYR A 40 12.83 -4.60 -5.19
CA TYR A 40 13.76 -5.29 -4.29
C TYR A 40 13.47 -5.03 -2.81
N THR A 41 12.50 -4.16 -2.49
CA THR A 41 12.14 -3.85 -1.12
C THR A 41 11.62 -5.10 -0.41
N PRO A 42 12.24 -5.50 0.71
CA PRO A 42 11.88 -6.75 1.38
C PRO A 42 10.48 -6.64 2.02
N PRO A 43 9.74 -7.76 2.15
CA PRO A 43 8.39 -7.75 2.72
C PRO A 43 8.31 -7.14 4.13
N VAL A 44 9.35 -7.31 4.96
CA VAL A 44 9.42 -6.71 6.29
C VAL A 44 9.38 -5.19 6.22
N ALA A 45 10.13 -4.58 5.29
CA ALA A 45 10.12 -3.15 5.07
C ALA A 45 8.75 -2.68 4.52
N LEU A 46 8.14 -3.42 3.58
CA LEU A 46 6.81 -3.10 3.08
C LEU A 46 5.75 -3.15 4.18
N GLN A 47 5.85 -4.09 5.11
CA GLN A 47 4.98 -4.20 6.27
C GLN A 47 5.17 -2.99 7.20
N GLU A 48 6.40 -2.59 7.49
CA GLU A 48 6.68 -1.37 8.28
C GLU A 48 6.04 -0.14 7.62
N LEU A 49 6.21 0.04 6.30
CA LEU A 49 5.61 1.13 5.53
C LEU A 49 4.07 1.11 5.53
N SER A 50 3.42 -0.05 5.67
CA SER A 50 1.95 -0.11 5.77
C SER A 50 1.39 0.58 7.01
N THR A 51 2.23 0.76 8.04
CA THR A 51 1.87 1.38 9.32
C THR A 51 2.26 2.86 9.42
N THR A 52 3.11 3.35 8.50
CA THR A 52 3.53 4.76 8.52
C THR A 52 2.43 5.67 8.00
N ARG A 53 2.37 6.88 8.55
CA ARG A 53 1.39 7.91 8.20
C ARG A 53 2.09 9.26 8.11
N ASP A 54 1.65 10.08 7.17
CA ASP A 54 2.13 11.46 7.03
C ASP A 54 0.96 12.41 6.77
N GLY A 55 0.19 12.15 5.71
CA GLY A 55 -0.93 12.99 5.31
C GLY A 55 -1.73 12.34 4.20
N VAL A 56 -2.99 12.76 4.05
CA VAL A 56 -3.99 12.09 3.18
C VAL A 56 -3.46 11.77 1.78
N TRP A 57 -2.81 12.73 1.12
CA TRP A 57 -2.27 12.52 -0.23
C TRP A 57 -1.13 11.49 -0.25
N ASN A 58 -0.18 11.61 0.69
CA ASN A 58 0.98 10.71 0.78
C ASN A 58 0.55 9.30 1.16
N ASP A 59 -0.37 9.17 2.11
CA ASP A 59 -0.93 7.90 2.56
C ASP A 59 -1.65 7.18 1.42
N ASN A 60 -2.52 7.88 0.68
CA ASN A 60 -3.26 7.28 -0.44
C ASN A 60 -2.32 6.77 -1.55
N LYS A 61 -1.26 7.52 -1.87
CA LYS A 61 -0.27 7.11 -2.86
C LYS A 61 0.56 5.93 -2.35
N LEU A 62 0.99 5.97 -1.08
CA LEU A 62 1.77 4.90 -0.46
C LEU A 62 0.98 3.57 -0.42
N LEU A 63 -0.26 3.61 0.06
CA LEU A 63 -1.11 2.42 0.14
C LEU A 63 -1.36 1.78 -1.23
N ARG A 64 -1.52 2.60 -2.27
CA ARG A 64 -1.63 2.10 -3.66
C ARG A 64 -0.34 1.39 -4.07
N LEU A 65 0.82 2.01 -3.87
CA LEU A 65 2.11 1.42 -4.25
C LEU A 65 2.36 0.10 -3.52
N LEU A 66 2.05 0.02 -2.22
CA LEU A 66 2.19 -1.21 -1.45
C LEU A 66 1.25 -2.32 -1.93
N ALA A 67 0.02 -1.99 -2.34
CA ALA A 67 -0.92 -2.96 -2.92
C ALA A 67 -0.47 -3.48 -4.29
N GLU A 68 0.13 -2.61 -5.11
CA GLU A 68 0.67 -2.94 -6.44
C GLU A 68 2.03 -3.66 -6.38
N HIS A 69 2.71 -3.66 -5.22
CA HIS A 69 4.09 -4.12 -5.12
C HIS A 69 4.24 -5.63 -5.42
N PRO A 70 5.17 -6.04 -6.30
CA PRO A 70 5.34 -7.45 -6.69
C PRO A 70 5.78 -8.35 -5.52
N GLY A 71 6.66 -7.84 -4.66
CA GLY A 71 7.12 -8.53 -3.44
C GLY A 71 6.18 -8.46 -2.24
N ALA A 72 4.97 -7.88 -2.36
CA ALA A 72 4.02 -7.86 -1.25
C ALA A 72 3.45 -9.25 -1.02
N ASN A 73 3.85 -9.87 0.10
CA ASN A 73 3.33 -11.18 0.51
C ASN A 73 1.94 -11.05 1.16
N PRO A 74 1.23 -12.16 1.47
CA PRO A 74 -0.11 -12.10 2.05
C PRO A 74 -0.17 -11.30 3.37
N VAL A 75 0.89 -11.32 4.17
CA VAL A 75 0.96 -10.56 5.45
C VAL A 75 0.98 -9.06 5.17
N VAL A 76 1.83 -8.61 4.22
CA VAL A 76 1.89 -7.21 3.78
C VAL A 76 0.55 -6.77 3.20
N LEU A 77 -0.05 -7.57 2.32
CA LEU A 77 -1.32 -7.23 1.66
C LEU A 77 -2.47 -7.11 2.67
N ARG A 78 -2.52 -7.96 3.69
CA ARG A 78 -3.48 -7.81 4.80
C ARG A 78 -3.23 -6.56 5.62
N ALA A 79 -1.98 -6.23 5.91
CA ALA A 79 -1.66 -4.99 6.61
C ALA A 79 -2.05 -3.73 5.79
N VAL A 80 -1.83 -3.76 4.48
CA VAL A 80 -2.29 -2.70 3.56
C VAL A 80 -3.82 -2.64 3.53
N ARG A 81 -4.53 -3.77 3.46
CA ARG A 81 -5.99 -3.83 3.55
C ARG A 81 -6.49 -3.18 4.85
N ASP A 82 -5.89 -3.51 5.99
CA ASP A 82 -6.30 -2.97 7.28
C ASP A 82 -6.06 -1.45 7.37
N ALA A 83 -4.93 -0.98 6.82
CA ALA A 83 -4.64 0.44 6.68
C ALA A 83 -5.65 1.17 5.77
N VAL A 84 -6.02 0.56 4.64
CA VAL A 84 -7.05 1.07 3.72
C VAL A 84 -8.42 1.10 4.39
N ALA A 85 -8.76 0.06 5.17
CA ALA A 85 -10.01 -0.01 5.92
C ALA A 85 -10.12 1.14 6.93
N ALA A 86 -9.05 1.39 7.71
CA ALA A 86 -9.01 2.51 8.64
C ALA A 86 -9.24 3.86 7.94
N LYS A 87 -8.60 4.09 6.79
CA LYS A 87 -8.81 5.30 5.98
C LYS A 87 -10.25 5.42 5.47
N LEU A 88 -10.85 4.33 5.00
CA LEU A 88 -12.25 4.36 4.57
C LEU A 88 -13.20 4.65 5.74
N GLU A 89 -12.91 4.18 6.94
CA GLU A 89 -13.71 4.50 8.14
C GLU A 89 -13.57 5.98 8.56
N GLU A 90 -12.38 6.54 8.42
CA GLU A 90 -12.12 7.99 8.57
C GLU A 90 -12.88 8.84 7.54
N GLY A 91 -13.44 8.22 6.49
CA GLY A 91 -14.15 8.90 5.39
C GLY A 91 -13.24 9.30 4.23
N GLU A 92 -11.96 8.91 4.30
CA GLU A 92 -11.00 9.10 3.22
C GLU A 92 -11.27 8.16 2.05
N ARG A 93 -10.62 8.45 0.91
CA ARG A 93 -10.90 7.81 -0.37
C ARG A 93 -9.68 7.14 -1.01
N PRO A 94 -9.05 6.13 -0.36
CA PRO A 94 -7.93 5.37 -0.91
C PRO A 94 -8.38 4.38 -2.02
N TYR A 95 -9.26 4.80 -2.93
CA TYR A 95 -9.93 3.91 -3.88
C TYR A 95 -8.97 3.19 -4.83
N ALA A 96 -7.87 3.83 -5.22
CA ALA A 96 -6.87 3.18 -6.06
C ALA A 96 -6.22 1.99 -5.34
N ALA A 97 -5.95 2.10 -4.04
CA ALA A 97 -5.42 1.00 -3.24
C ALA A 97 -6.46 -0.13 -3.11
N VAL A 98 -7.75 0.20 -2.89
CA VAL A 98 -8.82 -0.81 -2.87
C VAL A 98 -8.86 -1.59 -4.18
N LEU A 99 -8.82 -0.90 -5.33
CA LEU A 99 -8.85 -1.55 -6.64
C LEU A 99 -7.61 -2.41 -6.90
N ALA A 100 -6.42 -1.96 -6.47
CA ALA A 100 -5.21 -2.76 -6.57
C ALA A 100 -5.31 -4.05 -5.71
N LEU A 101 -5.88 -3.97 -4.50
CA LEU A 101 -6.08 -5.15 -3.64
C LEU A 101 -7.07 -6.16 -4.22
N VAL A 102 -8.05 -5.72 -5.02
CA VAL A 102 -9.00 -6.62 -5.71
C VAL A 102 -8.29 -7.54 -6.69
N ASP A 103 -7.28 -7.00 -7.38
CA ASP A 103 -6.54 -7.71 -8.41
C ASP A 103 -5.47 -8.66 -7.78
N ARG A 104 -5.33 -8.69 -6.43
CA ARG A 104 -4.40 -9.58 -5.71
C ARG A 104 -5.01 -10.94 -5.41
N LEU A 105 -4.45 -11.98 -5.99
CA LEU A 105 -4.89 -13.37 -5.79
C LEU A 105 -4.58 -13.90 -4.40
N GLU A 106 -3.63 -13.30 -3.69
CA GLU A 106 -3.19 -13.69 -2.35
C GLU A 106 -4.17 -13.31 -1.24
N LEU A 107 -5.16 -12.47 -1.53
CA LEU A 107 -6.22 -12.07 -0.61
C LEU A 107 -7.53 -12.76 -0.97
N GLU A 108 -8.28 -13.18 0.03
CA GLU A 108 -9.59 -13.81 -0.21
C GLU A 108 -10.60 -12.79 -0.74
N VAL A 109 -11.50 -13.25 -1.62
CA VAL A 109 -12.57 -12.40 -2.18
C VAL A 109 -13.40 -11.75 -1.08
N ASP A 110 -13.72 -12.49 -0.02
CA ASP A 110 -14.50 -11.98 1.11
C ASP A 110 -13.72 -10.98 1.98
N GLU A 111 -12.39 -11.10 2.07
CA GLU A 111 -11.56 -10.13 2.78
C GLU A 111 -11.60 -8.76 2.09
N VAL A 112 -11.56 -8.75 0.76
CA VAL A 112 -11.58 -7.51 -0.03
C VAL A 112 -13.00 -6.96 -0.17
N ARG A 113 -14.03 -7.82 -0.24
CA ARG A 113 -15.44 -7.41 -0.31
C ARG A 113 -15.86 -6.57 0.91
N LYS A 114 -15.33 -6.87 2.10
CA LYS A 114 -15.59 -6.10 3.34
C LYS A 114 -15.20 -4.62 3.22
N LEU A 115 -14.24 -4.25 2.38
CA LEU A 115 -13.89 -2.84 2.16
C LEU A 115 -15.06 -2.03 1.56
N GLY A 116 -15.95 -2.70 0.82
CA GLY A 116 -17.14 -2.07 0.24
C GLY A 116 -18.24 -1.71 1.25
N THR A 117 -18.22 -2.31 2.45
CA THR A 117 -19.23 -2.04 3.49
C THR A 117 -18.88 -0.86 4.39
N LEU A 118 -17.64 -0.35 4.29
CA LEU A 118 -17.13 0.73 5.13
C LEU A 118 -17.74 2.08 4.74
N ARG A 119 -17.75 3.01 5.70
CA ARG A 119 -18.39 4.33 5.56
C ARG A 119 -17.88 5.13 4.34
N GLY A 120 -16.57 5.15 4.12
CA GLY A 120 -15.94 5.88 3.01
C GLY A 120 -16.07 5.21 1.64
N ALA A 121 -16.63 3.99 1.57
CA ALA A 121 -16.85 3.31 0.30
C ALA A 121 -18.02 3.94 -0.46
N SER A 122 -17.73 4.67 -1.53
CA SER A 122 -18.75 5.25 -2.41
C SER A 122 -19.54 4.18 -3.16
N ALA A 123 -20.76 4.52 -3.61
CA ALA A 123 -21.57 3.63 -4.44
C ALA A 123 -20.83 3.18 -5.71
N ARG A 124 -20.05 4.08 -6.32
CA ARG A 124 -19.20 3.76 -7.48
C ARG A 124 -18.11 2.74 -7.12
N LEU A 125 -17.42 2.93 -5.99
CA LEU A 125 -16.43 1.96 -5.52
C LEU A 125 -17.07 0.59 -5.30
N ARG A 126 -18.20 0.53 -4.58
CA ARG A 126 -18.91 -0.73 -4.31
C ARG A 126 -19.30 -1.47 -5.58
N HIS A 127 -19.80 -0.73 -6.58
CA HIS A 127 -20.18 -1.30 -7.87
C HIS A 127 -18.97 -1.91 -8.58
N VAL A 128 -17.87 -1.15 -8.71
CA VAL A 128 -16.64 -1.63 -9.38
C VAL A 128 -16.01 -2.80 -8.62
N LEU A 129 -15.99 -2.73 -7.29
CA LEU A 129 -15.51 -3.78 -6.40
C LEU A 129 -16.26 -5.10 -6.65
N ASN A 130 -17.59 -5.05 -6.62
CA ASN A 130 -18.43 -6.24 -6.85
C ASN A 130 -18.24 -6.81 -8.25
N LEU A 131 -18.18 -5.94 -9.27
CA LEU A 131 -17.98 -6.36 -10.66
C LEU A 131 -16.64 -7.08 -10.86
N ARG A 132 -15.56 -6.56 -10.29
CA ARG A 132 -14.23 -7.17 -10.42
C ARG A 132 -14.13 -8.47 -9.63
N LEU A 133 -14.67 -8.51 -8.42
CA LEU A 133 -14.68 -9.73 -7.60
C LEU A 133 -15.52 -10.85 -8.22
N SER A 134 -16.60 -10.53 -8.94
CA SER A 134 -17.40 -11.56 -9.64
C SER A 134 -16.70 -12.21 -10.83
N VAL A 135 -15.71 -11.52 -11.43
CA VAL A 135 -14.90 -12.08 -12.54
C VAL A 135 -13.79 -13.01 -12.03
N ARG A 136 -13.51 -12.98 -10.72
CA ARG A 136 -12.44 -13.76 -10.08
C ARG A 136 -12.90 -15.14 -9.58
N ILE A 137 -14.21 -15.38 -9.53
CA ILE A 137 -14.84 -16.64 -9.13
C ILE A 137 -14.97 -17.53 -10.36
#